data_AF-A0A6A3RZ88-F1
#
_entry.id   AF-A0A6A3RZ88-F1
#
_cell.length_a   1.000
_cell.length_b   1.000
_cell.length_c   1.000
_cell.angle_alpha   90.00
_cell.angle_beta   90.00
_cell.angle_gamma   90.00
#
_symmetry.space_group_name_H-M   'P 1'
#
loop_
_entity.id
_entity.type
_entity.pdbx_description
1 polymer ?
#
loop_
_entity_poly.entity_id
_entity_poly.type
_entity_poly.pdbx_seq_one_letter_code
_entity_poly.pdbx_strand_id
1 'polypeptide(L)'
;MTGDHTITLRSLETDSSPPSNDSFVFDGTHSDIARQLFIRHQANDTRDRIPLTFVPSALKTRLSTLNIDFDDLPGLVQRAVLWDTGFAIAPGNVPVQIWPVGGHTMANITVKMHEVDGVDCDFTNCSQPNNVTAYYTRSCTGYQMGNTSHCVADVFEDKGARGYLGNMWARGGDPDVVPEIVMRDHTWTEDIAEFGGNTTFSVYVVHTIPSLKEAPWSKCPKNGRYVTVSIPCVRRDHFTDAFMAANTTTPTGSAWVTTRLKDEFGRDESSGFVVIILVILTVVALVGAGWFGYRRRAEFLAKRSGGLQPEEVRPTIVTSPSVLHRSSISSPTYDSPGSSKTLKILLGSVHLQGKRIPYESLEFDRVLSKGASGEVWLCEYIGQKSRPTAQELVQELEGKDADSEEYEGGFI
;
A
#
# COMPACT_ATOMS: atom_id res chain seq x y z
N MET A 1 -41.64 -21.37 -23.51
CA MET A 1 -40.19 -21.47 -23.78
C MET A 1 -39.50 -21.19 -22.46
N THR A 2 -39.07 -22.24 -21.77
CA THR A 2 -38.35 -22.14 -20.48
C THR A 2 -36.90 -21.81 -20.80
N GLY A 3 -36.57 -20.52 -20.83
CA GLY A 3 -35.17 -20.10 -20.75
C GLY A 3 -34.67 -20.48 -19.36
N ASP A 4 -33.59 -21.25 -19.29
CA ASP A 4 -32.91 -21.55 -18.04
C ASP A 4 -32.27 -20.23 -17.57
N HIS A 5 -32.95 -19.50 -16.67
CA HIS A 5 -32.55 -18.17 -16.22
C HIS A 5 -31.45 -18.28 -15.15
N THR A 6 -30.33 -18.89 -15.53
CA THR A 6 -29.13 -19.05 -14.69
C THR A 6 -28.25 -17.81 -14.79
N ILE A 7 -27.66 -17.38 -13.66
CA ILE A 7 -26.61 -16.35 -13.69
C ILE A 7 -25.41 -16.92 -14.43
N THR A 8 -25.05 -16.30 -15.55
CA THR A 8 -23.86 -16.65 -16.33
C THR A 8 -22.95 -15.44 -16.33
N LEU A 9 -21.87 -15.52 -15.55
CA LEU A 9 -20.87 -14.45 -15.50
C LEU A 9 -20.19 -14.38 -16.87
N ARG A 10 -20.39 -13.27 -17.58
CA ARG A 10 -19.73 -13.02 -18.86
C ARG A 10 -18.35 -12.45 -18.60
N SER A 11 -17.30 -13.09 -19.12
CA SER A 11 -15.96 -12.51 -19.15
C SER A 11 -15.85 -11.64 -20.41
N LEU A 12 -15.79 -10.32 -20.24
CA LEU A 12 -15.36 -9.42 -21.30
C LEU A 12 -13.86 -9.12 -21.12
N GLU A 13 -13.19 -8.72 -22.20
CA GLU A 13 -11.76 -8.43 -22.20
C GLU A 13 -11.41 -7.35 -21.16
N THR A 14 -10.31 -7.60 -20.46
CA THR A 14 -9.81 -6.79 -19.36
C THR A 14 -9.24 -5.48 -19.89
N ASP A 15 -10.01 -4.40 -19.80
CA ASP A 15 -9.46 -3.06 -19.93
C ASP A 15 -9.14 -2.46 -18.56
N SER A 16 -7.97 -1.81 -18.50
CA SER A 16 -7.36 -1.04 -17.41
C SER A 16 -6.55 -1.80 -16.36
N SER A 17 -5.23 -1.67 -16.48
CA SER A 17 -4.31 -1.62 -15.33
C SER A 17 -4.77 -0.53 -14.36
N PRO A 18 -4.55 -0.68 -13.04
CA PRO A 18 -4.84 0.38 -12.08
C PRO A 18 -4.11 1.68 -12.47
N PRO A 19 -4.71 2.86 -12.24
CA PRO A 19 -4.11 4.14 -12.59
C PRO A 19 -2.73 4.28 -11.92
N SER A 20 -1.79 4.93 -12.62
CA SER A 20 -0.45 5.21 -12.10
C SER A 20 -0.50 6.04 -10.81
N ASN A 21 0.62 6.12 -10.08
CA ASN A 21 0.67 6.82 -8.80
C ASN A 21 0.14 8.27 -8.87
N ASP A 22 0.45 8.97 -9.96
CA ASP A 22 0.14 10.40 -10.14
C ASP A 22 -1.25 10.69 -10.75
N SER A 23 -1.98 9.66 -11.21
CA SER A 23 -3.26 9.82 -11.93
C SER A 23 -4.48 9.30 -11.15
N PHE A 24 -4.30 8.78 -9.94
CA PHE A 24 -5.39 8.21 -9.17
C PHE A 24 -6.33 9.28 -8.62
N VAL A 25 -7.62 9.08 -8.87
CA VAL A 25 -8.72 9.87 -8.31
C VAL A 25 -9.83 8.91 -7.97
N PHE A 26 -10.33 8.96 -6.73
CA PHE A 26 -11.46 8.14 -6.32
C PHE A 26 -12.79 8.72 -6.83
N ASP A 27 -13.12 8.45 -8.09
CA ASP A 27 -14.30 8.98 -8.81
C ASP A 27 -15.35 7.90 -9.17
N GLY A 28 -15.10 6.66 -8.73
CA GLY A 28 -15.95 5.50 -9.00
C GLY A 28 -15.72 4.80 -10.33
N THR A 29 -14.66 5.14 -11.07
CA THR A 29 -14.24 4.37 -12.26
C THR A 29 -13.48 3.09 -11.93
N HIS A 30 -12.99 2.95 -10.70
CA HIS A 30 -12.28 1.79 -10.18
C HIS A 30 -12.69 1.48 -8.73
N SER A 31 -12.34 0.30 -8.24
CA SER A 31 -12.63 -0.16 -6.87
C SER A 31 -11.39 -0.22 -6.00
N ASP A 32 -10.32 0.53 -6.32
CA ASP A 32 -9.11 0.62 -5.49
C ASP A 32 -9.34 1.45 -4.22
N ILE A 33 -10.24 0.94 -3.37
CA ILE A 33 -10.66 1.47 -2.09
C ILE A 33 -9.49 1.43 -1.10
N ALA A 34 -8.63 0.41 -1.19
CA ALA A 34 -7.47 0.29 -0.32
C ALA A 34 -6.50 1.46 -0.52
N ARG A 35 -6.21 1.82 -1.78
CA ARG A 35 -5.38 2.99 -2.07
C ARG A 35 -6.01 4.29 -1.60
N GLN A 36 -7.32 4.49 -1.81
CA GLN A 36 -8.01 5.67 -1.28
C GLN A 36 -7.88 5.76 0.25
N LEU A 37 -8.09 4.65 0.97
CA LEU A 37 -7.97 4.61 2.43
C LEU A 37 -6.55 4.94 2.91
N PHE A 38 -5.51 4.50 2.22
CA PHE A 38 -4.13 4.89 2.52
C PHE A 38 -3.87 6.36 2.21
N ILE A 39 -4.37 6.90 1.10
CA ILE A 39 -4.27 8.33 0.77
C ILE A 39 -4.93 9.18 1.88
N ARG A 40 -6.13 8.79 2.32
CA ARG A 40 -6.82 9.47 3.43
C ARG A 40 -6.06 9.34 4.74
N HIS A 41 -5.47 8.17 5.03
CA HIS A 41 -4.61 7.98 6.19
C HIS A 41 -3.41 8.93 6.19
N GLN A 42 -2.72 9.07 5.05
CA GLN A 42 -1.59 9.99 4.87
C GLN A 42 -2.01 11.47 4.95
N ALA A 43 -3.26 11.77 4.61
CA ALA A 43 -3.89 13.08 4.83
C ALA A 43 -4.28 13.35 6.30
N ASN A 44 -3.93 12.44 7.23
CA ASN A 44 -4.28 12.47 8.65
C ASN A 44 -5.79 12.34 8.95
N ASP A 45 -6.58 11.81 8.02
CA ASP A 45 -7.93 11.38 8.36
C ASP A 45 -7.88 10.19 9.32
N THR A 46 -8.89 10.10 10.17
CA THR A 46 -8.97 9.05 11.18
C THR A 46 -10.35 8.40 11.18
N ARG A 47 -10.37 7.12 11.55
CA ARG A 47 -11.57 6.35 11.88
C ARG A 47 -11.27 5.37 12.97
N ASP A 48 -12.30 5.05 13.72
CA ASP A 48 -12.25 4.01 14.73
C ASP A 48 -11.81 2.69 14.11
N ARG A 49 -11.01 1.94 14.88
CA ARG A 49 -10.69 0.54 14.58
C ARG A 49 -11.97 -0.27 14.47
N ILE A 50 -11.97 -1.25 13.58
CA ILE A 50 -13.16 -2.07 13.35
C ILE A 50 -13.18 -3.21 14.37
N PRO A 51 -14.23 -3.33 15.20
CA PRO A 51 -14.39 -4.46 16.10
C PRO A 51 -14.98 -5.63 15.32
N LEU A 52 -14.14 -6.32 14.56
CA LEU A 52 -14.52 -7.52 13.80
C LEU A 52 -14.92 -8.65 14.74
N THR A 53 -15.88 -9.48 14.30
CA THR A 53 -16.22 -10.73 15.02
C THR A 53 -15.07 -11.74 15.00
N PHE A 54 -14.26 -11.71 13.95
CA PHE A 54 -13.00 -12.44 13.82
C PHE A 54 -12.11 -11.76 12.77
N VAL A 55 -10.79 -11.92 12.88
CA VAL A 55 -9.84 -11.51 11.83
C VAL A 55 -9.62 -12.69 10.87
N PRO A 56 -9.88 -12.54 9.55
CA PRO A 56 -9.72 -13.64 8.59
C PRO A 56 -8.31 -14.24 8.55
N SER A 57 -8.20 -15.55 8.34
CA SER A 57 -6.92 -16.26 8.33
C SER A 57 -5.98 -15.76 7.23
N ALA A 58 -6.50 -15.52 6.02
CA ALA A 58 -5.74 -14.96 4.90
C ALA A 58 -5.07 -13.62 5.28
N LEU A 59 -5.81 -12.76 5.99
CA LEU A 59 -5.29 -11.49 6.47
C LEU A 59 -4.23 -11.67 7.56
N LYS A 60 -4.47 -12.56 8.53
CA LYS A 60 -3.47 -12.89 9.57
C LYS A 60 -2.17 -13.42 8.96
N THR A 61 -2.27 -14.36 8.02
CA THR A 61 -1.12 -14.93 7.33
C THR A 61 -0.35 -13.84 6.60
N ARG A 62 -1.05 -12.99 5.82
CA ARG A 62 -0.42 -11.87 5.12
C ARG A 62 0.33 -10.93 6.08
N LEU A 63 -0.33 -10.45 7.12
CA LEU A 63 0.27 -9.48 8.06
C LEU A 63 1.41 -10.09 8.88
N SER A 64 1.36 -11.39 9.19
CA SER A 64 2.43 -12.08 9.90
C SER A 64 3.75 -12.09 9.13
N THR A 65 3.72 -12.11 7.79
CA THR A 65 4.94 -12.02 6.96
C THR A 65 5.67 -10.68 7.11
N LEU A 66 4.96 -9.66 7.63
CA LEU A 66 5.46 -8.31 7.89
C LEU A 66 5.66 -8.03 9.39
N ASN A 67 5.40 -9.03 10.25
CA ASN A 67 5.43 -8.90 11.70
C ASN A 67 4.46 -7.82 12.24
N ILE A 68 3.29 -7.71 11.60
CA ILE A 68 2.24 -6.75 11.92
C ILE A 68 1.07 -7.49 12.59
N ASP A 69 0.58 -6.94 13.71
CA ASP A 69 -0.72 -7.33 14.26
C ASP A 69 -1.82 -6.46 13.65
N PHE A 70 -2.94 -7.07 13.29
CA PHE A 70 -4.10 -6.36 12.75
C PHE A 70 -4.64 -5.32 13.74
N ASP A 71 -4.64 -5.63 15.04
CA ASP A 71 -5.21 -4.76 16.07
C ASP A 71 -4.33 -3.53 16.35
N ASP A 72 -3.06 -3.57 15.95
CA ASP A 72 -2.14 -2.42 16.05
C ASP A 72 -2.42 -1.37 14.96
N LEU A 73 -2.99 -1.78 13.82
CA LEU A 73 -3.22 -0.91 12.68
C LEU A 73 -4.24 0.21 12.98
N PRO A 74 -4.07 1.41 12.40
CA PRO A 74 -5.10 2.44 12.39
C PRO A 74 -6.37 1.97 11.69
N GLY A 75 -7.54 2.48 12.08
CA GLY A 75 -8.82 2.01 11.56
C GLY A 75 -8.98 2.14 10.04
N LEU A 76 -8.36 3.14 9.40
CA LEU A 76 -8.35 3.27 7.95
C LEU A 76 -7.50 2.18 7.28
N VAL A 77 -6.34 1.90 7.86
CA VAL A 77 -5.42 0.87 7.35
C VAL A 77 -6.03 -0.51 7.54
N GLN A 78 -6.73 -0.77 8.65
CA GLN A 78 -7.51 -2.00 8.86
C GLN A 78 -8.53 -2.24 7.72
N ARG A 79 -9.29 -1.20 7.33
CA ARG A 79 -10.22 -1.28 6.20
C ARG A 79 -9.49 -1.53 4.87
N ALA A 80 -8.35 -0.86 4.68
CA ALA A 80 -7.58 -0.96 3.45
C ALA A 80 -7.06 -2.39 3.24
N VAL A 81 -6.47 -2.99 4.28
CA VAL A 81 -5.94 -4.35 4.19
C VAL A 81 -7.03 -5.41 4.09
N LEU A 82 -8.20 -5.21 4.73
CA LEU A 82 -9.36 -6.08 4.55
C LEU A 82 -9.80 -6.08 3.09
N TRP A 83 -10.05 -4.90 2.51
CA TRP A 83 -10.48 -4.77 1.13
C TRP A 83 -9.49 -5.40 0.16
N ASP A 84 -8.21 -5.05 0.29
CA ASP A 84 -7.14 -5.51 -0.59
C ASP A 84 -6.93 -7.03 -0.50
N THR A 85 -7.22 -7.63 0.67
CA THR A 85 -7.19 -9.09 0.88
C THR A 85 -8.52 -9.77 0.54
N GLY A 86 -9.46 -9.03 -0.08
CA GLY A 86 -10.71 -9.60 -0.58
C GLY A 86 -11.82 -9.71 0.45
N PHE A 87 -11.93 -8.78 1.39
CA PHE A 87 -13.01 -8.77 2.38
C PHE A 87 -13.78 -7.47 2.39
N ALA A 88 -15.10 -7.58 2.50
CA ALA A 88 -16.00 -6.51 2.93
C ALA A 88 -16.60 -6.83 4.30
N ILE A 89 -17.40 -5.92 4.85
CA ILE A 89 -17.93 -6.02 6.21
C ILE A 89 -19.45 -6.03 6.16
N ALA A 90 -20.03 -7.17 6.50
CA ALA A 90 -21.46 -7.34 6.71
C ALA A 90 -21.91 -6.77 8.07
N PRO A 91 -23.24 -6.61 8.27
CA PRO A 91 -23.80 -6.17 9.55
C PRO A 91 -23.31 -7.01 10.73
N GLY A 92 -23.09 -6.35 11.87
CA GLY A 92 -22.48 -7.00 13.04
C GLY A 92 -20.97 -7.15 12.95
N ASN A 93 -20.31 -6.44 12.02
CA ASN A 93 -18.86 -6.46 11.80
C ASN A 93 -18.32 -7.84 11.42
N VAL A 94 -19.08 -8.55 10.58
CA VAL A 94 -18.70 -9.87 10.08
C VAL A 94 -17.91 -9.68 8.77
N PRO A 95 -16.64 -10.09 8.69
CA PRO A 95 -15.92 -10.12 7.42
C PRO A 95 -16.57 -11.11 6.45
N VAL A 96 -16.78 -10.68 5.20
CA VAL A 96 -17.32 -11.50 4.10
C VAL A 96 -16.28 -11.57 3.01
N GLN A 97 -15.88 -12.79 2.63
CA GLN A 97 -14.92 -13.02 1.55
C GLN A 97 -15.54 -12.64 0.20
N ILE A 98 -14.74 -11.98 -0.63
CA ILE A 98 -15.04 -11.62 -2.01
C ILE A 98 -14.00 -12.30 -2.91
N TRP A 99 -14.47 -12.84 -4.02
CA TRP A 99 -13.66 -13.41 -5.10
C TRP A 99 -13.94 -12.64 -6.39
N PRO A 100 -12.97 -11.87 -6.90
CA PRO A 100 -13.02 -11.31 -8.24
C PRO A 100 -13.15 -12.40 -9.31
N VAL A 101 -13.88 -12.10 -10.38
CA VAL A 101 -14.18 -12.99 -11.51
C VAL A 101 -13.33 -12.56 -12.71
N GLY A 102 -13.01 -13.47 -13.63
CA GLY A 102 -12.55 -13.08 -14.98
C GLY A 102 -11.22 -12.32 -15.04
N GLY A 103 -10.29 -12.58 -14.10
CA GLY A 103 -8.99 -11.90 -14.05
C GLY A 103 -9.03 -10.50 -13.44
N HIS A 104 -10.20 -10.04 -12.95
CA HIS A 104 -10.29 -8.83 -12.15
C HIS A 104 -9.60 -9.03 -10.79
N THR A 105 -9.35 -7.92 -10.12
CA THR A 105 -8.74 -7.76 -8.80
C THR A 105 -9.65 -6.90 -7.93
N MET A 106 -9.45 -6.90 -6.61
CA MET A 106 -10.22 -6.01 -5.72
C MET A 106 -10.13 -4.52 -6.11
N ALA A 107 -9.08 -4.11 -6.84
CA ALA A 107 -8.90 -2.74 -7.32
C ALA A 107 -9.73 -2.38 -8.57
N ASN A 108 -10.27 -3.37 -9.30
CA ASN A 108 -10.99 -3.15 -10.56
C ASN A 108 -12.23 -4.05 -10.75
N ILE A 109 -12.95 -4.36 -9.67
CA ILE A 109 -14.26 -5.07 -9.71
C ILE A 109 -15.46 -4.12 -9.81
N THR A 110 -15.26 -2.81 -9.99
CA THR A 110 -16.36 -1.91 -10.37
C THR A 110 -16.90 -2.29 -11.75
N VAL A 111 -18.20 -2.57 -11.80
CA VAL A 111 -18.93 -2.74 -13.07
C VAL A 111 -18.99 -1.40 -13.81
N LYS A 112 -18.67 -1.40 -15.09
CA LYS A 112 -18.69 -0.20 -15.94
C LYS A 112 -20.11 0.10 -16.40
N MET A 113 -20.38 1.38 -16.65
CA MET A 113 -21.72 1.83 -17.07
C MET A 113 -22.22 1.09 -18.33
N HIS A 114 -21.35 0.89 -19.32
CA HIS A 114 -21.74 0.22 -20.57
C HIS A 114 -22.08 -1.27 -20.39
N GLU A 115 -21.56 -1.92 -19.34
CA GLU A 115 -21.89 -3.32 -19.04
C GLU A 115 -23.27 -3.42 -18.39
N VAL A 116 -23.59 -2.47 -17.50
CA VAL A 116 -24.92 -2.37 -16.91
C VAL A 116 -25.96 -1.97 -17.98
N ASP A 117 -25.59 -1.10 -18.92
CA ASP A 117 -26.44 -0.71 -20.06
C ASP A 117 -26.66 -1.89 -21.01
N GLY A 118 -25.61 -2.69 -21.24
CA GLY A 118 -25.63 -3.88 -22.09
C GLY A 118 -26.45 -5.05 -21.54
N VAL A 119 -26.94 -4.97 -20.30
CA VAL A 119 -27.92 -5.90 -19.73
C VAL A 119 -29.31 -5.28 -19.58
N ASP A 120 -29.59 -4.18 -20.28
CA ASP A 120 -30.89 -3.49 -20.31
C ASP A 120 -31.35 -2.98 -18.93
N CYS A 121 -30.42 -2.45 -18.13
CA CYS A 121 -30.74 -1.78 -16.88
C CYS A 121 -30.80 -0.25 -17.05
N ASP A 122 -31.79 0.38 -16.42
CA ASP A 122 -31.97 1.84 -16.47
C ASP A 122 -31.13 2.56 -15.42
N PHE A 123 -30.77 3.82 -15.70
CA PHE A 123 -30.01 4.68 -14.79
C PHE A 123 -30.75 5.97 -14.43
N THR A 124 -30.43 6.49 -13.25
CA THR A 124 -30.68 7.88 -12.86
C THR A 124 -29.38 8.66 -12.98
N ASN A 125 -29.37 9.69 -13.83
CA ASN A 125 -28.26 10.61 -13.94
C ASN A 125 -28.28 11.60 -12.78
N CYS A 126 -27.15 11.76 -12.11
CA CYS A 126 -26.98 12.63 -10.96
C CYS A 126 -25.84 13.62 -11.22
N SER A 127 -26.08 14.88 -10.87
CA SER A 127 -25.04 15.91 -10.90
C SER A 127 -24.25 15.89 -9.60
N GLN A 128 -22.92 15.95 -9.70
CA GLN A 128 -22.01 16.06 -8.57
C GLN A 128 -21.43 17.48 -8.45
N PRO A 129 -20.83 17.86 -7.30
CA PRO A 129 -20.17 19.16 -7.11
C PRO A 129 -19.12 19.53 -8.15
N ASN A 130 -18.39 18.52 -8.67
CA ASN A 130 -17.35 18.71 -9.67
C ASN A 130 -17.91 18.81 -11.11
N ASN A 131 -19.23 18.95 -11.28
CA ASN A 131 -19.92 18.96 -12.58
C ASN A 131 -19.74 17.68 -13.43
N VAL A 132 -19.20 16.61 -12.85
CA VAL A 132 -19.16 15.30 -13.51
C VAL A 132 -20.50 14.61 -13.29
N THR A 133 -21.05 14.01 -14.36
CA THR A 133 -22.25 13.19 -14.28
C THR A 133 -21.92 11.86 -13.61
N ALA A 134 -22.67 11.53 -12.56
CA ALA A 134 -22.65 10.25 -11.89
C ALA A 134 -23.96 9.51 -12.12
N TYR A 135 -23.98 8.22 -11.79
CA TYR A 135 -25.04 7.31 -12.17
C TYR A 135 -25.44 6.41 -11.00
N TYR A 136 -26.75 6.22 -10.83
CA TYR A 136 -27.33 5.20 -9.97
C TYR A 136 -28.20 4.27 -10.81
N THR A 137 -28.26 2.98 -10.47
CA THR A 137 -29.27 2.08 -11.05
C THR A 137 -30.67 2.55 -10.67
N ARG A 138 -31.55 2.59 -11.67
CA ARG A 138 -32.98 2.88 -11.54
C ARG A 138 -33.84 1.64 -11.70
N SER A 139 -33.62 0.80 -12.69
CA SER A 139 -34.41 -0.42 -12.92
C SER A 139 -33.47 -1.52 -13.37
N CYS A 140 -33.44 -2.64 -12.67
CA CYS A 140 -32.60 -3.79 -12.98
C CYS A 140 -33.09 -4.99 -12.17
N THR A 141 -33.23 -6.14 -12.80
CA THR A 141 -33.53 -7.40 -12.10
C THR A 141 -32.28 -7.94 -11.40
N GLY A 142 -32.47 -8.84 -10.45
CA GLY A 142 -31.34 -9.53 -9.81
C GLY A 142 -30.49 -10.34 -10.80
N TYR A 143 -31.09 -10.90 -11.85
CA TYR A 143 -30.36 -11.62 -12.89
C TYR A 143 -29.50 -10.69 -13.75
N GLN A 144 -30.03 -9.56 -14.19
CA GLN A 144 -29.28 -8.59 -14.99
C GLN A 144 -28.07 -8.07 -14.19
N MET A 145 -28.30 -7.66 -12.93
CA MET A 145 -27.23 -7.18 -12.07
C MET A 145 -26.19 -8.27 -11.75
N GLY A 146 -26.65 -9.50 -11.50
CA GLY A 146 -25.78 -10.63 -11.25
C GLY A 146 -24.91 -11.01 -12.46
N ASN A 147 -25.46 -10.97 -13.68
CA ASN A 147 -24.74 -11.31 -14.90
C ASN A 147 -23.61 -10.33 -15.26
N THR A 148 -23.73 -9.07 -14.84
CA THR A 148 -22.72 -8.03 -15.08
C THR A 148 -21.73 -7.86 -13.91
N SER A 149 -21.95 -8.55 -12.78
CA SER A 149 -21.10 -8.40 -11.60
C SER A 149 -19.71 -9.01 -11.81
N HIS A 150 -18.66 -8.31 -11.35
CA HIS A 150 -17.26 -8.77 -11.48
C HIS A 150 -16.74 -9.49 -10.24
N CYS A 151 -17.62 -9.81 -9.29
CA CYS A 151 -17.27 -10.48 -8.05
C CYS A 151 -18.34 -11.46 -7.59
N VAL A 152 -17.89 -12.47 -6.86
CA VAL A 152 -18.72 -13.35 -6.04
C VAL A 152 -18.39 -13.08 -4.58
N ALA A 153 -19.38 -13.09 -3.70
CA ALA A 153 -19.22 -12.88 -2.27
C ALA A 153 -19.81 -14.04 -1.46
N ASP A 154 -19.16 -14.36 -0.35
CA ASP A 154 -19.58 -15.45 0.53
C ASP A 154 -20.95 -15.18 1.16
N VAL A 155 -21.66 -16.23 1.53
CA VAL A 155 -23.01 -16.11 2.09
C VAL A 155 -22.93 -15.56 3.51
N PHE A 156 -23.79 -14.59 3.83
CA PHE A 156 -23.91 -14.02 5.17
C PHE A 156 -25.37 -13.69 5.50
N GLU A 157 -25.66 -13.47 6.79
CA GLU A 157 -26.99 -13.07 7.24
C GLU A 157 -27.09 -11.55 7.34
N ASP A 158 -28.10 -10.97 6.68
CA ASP A 158 -28.46 -9.56 6.81
C ASP A 158 -29.93 -9.42 7.20
N LYS A 159 -30.18 -9.32 8.51
CA LYS A 159 -31.54 -9.16 9.05
C LYS A 159 -32.26 -7.90 8.54
N GLY A 160 -31.52 -6.92 8.03
CA GLY A 160 -32.06 -5.69 7.47
C GLY A 160 -32.29 -5.73 5.95
N ALA A 161 -31.99 -6.83 5.26
CA ALA A 161 -31.97 -6.90 3.80
C ALA A 161 -33.29 -6.47 3.14
N ARG A 162 -34.43 -7.04 3.58
CA ARG A 162 -35.75 -6.80 2.99
C ARG A 162 -36.22 -5.34 3.03
N GLY A 163 -35.69 -4.54 3.96
CA GLY A 163 -36.04 -3.12 4.11
C GLY A 163 -34.96 -2.18 3.60
N TYR A 164 -33.85 -2.72 3.08
CA TYR A 164 -32.72 -1.91 2.67
C TYR A 164 -32.94 -1.39 1.25
N LEU A 165 -33.19 -0.08 1.15
CA LEU A 165 -33.47 0.61 -0.12
C LEU A 165 -32.23 1.29 -0.69
N GLY A 166 -31.03 0.76 -0.45
CA GLY A 166 -29.83 1.28 -1.12
C GLY A 166 -29.88 0.99 -2.62
N ASN A 167 -28.94 1.54 -3.36
CA ASN A 167 -28.79 1.22 -4.77
C ASN A 167 -28.02 -0.11 -4.98
N MET A 168 -28.26 -0.76 -6.12
CA MET A 168 -27.58 -2.01 -6.46
C MET A 168 -26.23 -1.78 -7.15
N TRP A 169 -26.13 -0.71 -7.93
CA TRP A 169 -24.90 -0.23 -8.54
C TRP A 169 -24.92 1.29 -8.57
N ALA A 170 -23.74 1.89 -8.45
CA ALA A 170 -23.53 3.31 -8.67
C ALA A 170 -22.11 3.58 -9.14
N ARG A 171 -22.00 4.59 -10.00
CA ARG A 171 -20.74 5.17 -10.44
C ARG A 171 -20.74 6.65 -10.12
N GLY A 172 -19.92 7.01 -9.16
CA GLY A 172 -19.56 8.36 -8.78
C GLY A 172 -18.57 8.28 -7.63
N GLY A 173 -18.12 9.42 -7.14
CA GLY A 173 -17.16 9.42 -6.07
C GLY A 173 -16.77 10.82 -5.68
N ASP A 174 -16.61 11.01 -4.38
CA ASP A 174 -15.94 12.15 -3.80
C ASP A 174 -14.44 11.81 -3.70
N PRO A 175 -13.55 12.52 -4.43
CA PRO A 175 -12.11 12.28 -4.40
C PRO A 175 -11.50 12.34 -3.00
N ASP A 176 -12.16 13.05 -2.08
CA ASP A 176 -11.72 13.25 -0.70
C ASP A 176 -12.44 12.36 0.32
N VAL A 177 -13.25 11.40 -0.13
CA VAL A 177 -14.01 10.54 0.78
C VAL A 177 -13.10 9.59 1.54
N VAL A 178 -13.46 9.31 2.79
CA VAL A 178 -13.05 8.10 3.50
C VAL A 178 -14.09 7.02 3.19
N PRO A 179 -13.84 6.11 2.24
CA PRO A 179 -14.81 5.10 1.85
C PRO A 179 -14.99 4.05 2.95
N GLU A 180 -16.20 3.52 3.06
CA GLU A 180 -16.46 2.31 3.82
C GLU A 180 -16.38 1.07 2.90
N ILE A 181 -16.45 -0.13 3.49
CA ILE A 181 -16.51 -1.40 2.75
C ILE A 181 -17.70 -2.23 3.25
N VAL A 182 -18.87 -1.59 3.34
CA VAL A 182 -20.06 -2.20 3.94
C VAL A 182 -20.75 -3.10 2.94
N MET A 183 -20.82 -4.40 3.22
CA MET A 183 -21.60 -5.34 2.43
C MET A 183 -23.05 -5.36 2.93
N ARG A 184 -24.00 -5.25 1.99
CA ARG A 184 -25.44 -5.35 2.26
C ARG A 184 -26.07 -6.35 1.31
N ASP A 185 -27.05 -7.09 1.79
CA ASP A 185 -27.91 -7.91 0.93
C ASP A 185 -29.14 -7.08 0.50
N HIS A 186 -29.35 -6.99 -0.80
CA HIS A 186 -30.58 -6.48 -1.39
C HIS A 186 -31.47 -7.65 -1.77
N THR A 187 -32.43 -7.95 -0.90
CA THR A 187 -33.41 -9.03 -1.14
C THR A 187 -34.80 -8.44 -1.34
N TRP A 188 -35.45 -8.80 -2.45
CA TRP A 188 -36.82 -8.39 -2.75
C TRP A 188 -37.56 -9.48 -3.54
N THR A 189 -38.89 -9.40 -3.55
CA THR A 189 -39.75 -10.33 -4.30
C THR A 189 -40.61 -9.54 -5.26
N GLU A 190 -40.62 -9.94 -6.52
CA GLU A 190 -41.45 -9.36 -7.58
C GLU A 190 -42.33 -10.45 -8.20
N ASP A 191 -43.57 -10.09 -8.51
CA ASP A 191 -44.46 -10.96 -9.29
C ASP A 191 -44.16 -10.73 -10.78
N ILE A 192 -43.45 -11.67 -11.39
CA ILE A 192 -43.03 -11.60 -12.79
C ILE A 192 -43.64 -12.78 -13.52
N ALA A 193 -44.66 -12.50 -14.34
CA ALA A 193 -45.43 -13.52 -15.05
C ALA A 193 -44.54 -14.39 -15.95
N GLU A 194 -43.51 -13.79 -16.55
CA GLU A 194 -42.50 -14.44 -17.39
C GLU A 194 -41.68 -15.48 -16.60
N PHE A 195 -41.53 -15.30 -15.29
CA PHE A 195 -40.84 -16.24 -14.39
C PHE A 195 -41.80 -17.18 -13.64
N GLY A 196 -43.08 -17.22 -14.02
CA GLY A 196 -44.06 -18.09 -13.40
C GLY A 196 -44.61 -17.57 -12.06
N GLY A 197 -44.51 -16.27 -11.82
CA GLY A 197 -45.10 -15.58 -10.67
C GLY A 197 -44.05 -14.96 -9.73
N ASN A 198 -44.30 -15.03 -8.42
CA ASN A 198 -43.44 -14.47 -7.39
C ASN A 198 -42.00 -15.04 -7.46
N THR A 199 -41.07 -14.18 -7.84
CA THR A 199 -39.63 -14.47 -7.93
C THR A 199 -38.90 -13.64 -6.88
N THR A 200 -38.02 -14.28 -6.10
CA THR A 200 -37.20 -13.59 -5.09
C THR A 200 -35.79 -13.44 -5.61
N PHE A 201 -35.29 -12.21 -5.60
CA PHE A 201 -33.91 -11.87 -5.94
C PHE A 201 -33.11 -11.54 -4.69
N SER A 202 -31.80 -11.77 -4.77
CA SER A 202 -30.83 -11.37 -3.76
C SER A 202 -29.53 -10.98 -4.46
N VAL A 203 -29.11 -9.73 -4.25
CA VAL A 203 -27.87 -9.18 -4.82
C VAL A 203 -27.06 -8.59 -3.67
N TYR A 204 -25.80 -9.03 -3.55
CA TYR A 204 -24.90 -8.49 -2.55
C TYR A 204 -24.22 -7.26 -3.11
N VAL A 205 -24.10 -6.20 -2.31
CA VAL A 205 -23.52 -4.95 -2.77
C VAL A 205 -22.60 -4.38 -1.70
N VAL A 206 -21.38 -4.06 -2.12
CA VAL A 206 -20.44 -3.28 -1.31
C VAL A 206 -20.77 -1.80 -1.48
N HIS A 207 -21.03 -1.11 -0.38
CA HIS A 207 -21.30 0.31 -0.32
C HIS A 207 -20.11 1.05 0.30
N THR A 208 -19.70 2.15 -0.35
CA THR A 208 -18.58 2.98 0.12
C THR A 208 -18.98 4.05 1.13
N ILE A 209 -20.20 4.03 1.65
CA ILE A 209 -20.66 4.93 2.71
C ILE A 209 -21.51 4.16 3.75
N PRO A 210 -21.72 4.72 4.95
CA PRO A 210 -22.60 4.11 5.93
C PRO A 210 -24.04 3.98 5.42
N SER A 211 -24.69 2.84 5.68
CA SER A 211 -26.04 2.54 5.18
C SER A 211 -27.10 3.62 5.51
N LEU A 212 -26.97 4.30 6.66
CA LEU A 212 -27.89 5.39 7.07
C LEU A 212 -27.72 6.68 6.25
N LYS A 213 -26.61 6.81 5.52
CA LYS A 213 -26.30 7.95 4.65
C LYS A 213 -26.54 7.63 3.17
N GLU A 214 -26.85 6.37 2.84
CA GLU A 214 -27.09 5.94 1.47
C GLU A 214 -28.32 6.64 0.88
N ALA A 215 -28.21 7.03 -0.39
CA ALA A 215 -29.36 7.59 -1.08
C ALA A 215 -30.38 6.44 -1.32
N PRO A 216 -31.69 6.70 -1.15
CA PRO A 216 -32.69 5.71 -1.54
C PRO A 216 -32.55 5.33 -3.01
N TRP A 217 -32.91 4.11 -3.33
CA TRP A 217 -32.90 3.56 -4.68
C TRP A 217 -33.53 4.52 -5.71
N SER A 218 -32.89 4.62 -6.88
CA SER A 218 -33.26 5.54 -7.96
C SER A 218 -33.27 7.04 -7.58
N LYS A 219 -32.67 7.45 -6.45
CA LYS A 219 -32.58 8.86 -6.04
C LYS A 219 -31.14 9.33 -5.98
N CYS A 220 -30.90 10.53 -6.49
CA CYS A 220 -29.63 11.21 -6.28
C CYS A 220 -29.48 11.69 -4.82
N PRO A 221 -28.25 11.73 -4.30
CA PRO A 221 -27.93 12.39 -3.04
C PRO A 221 -28.45 13.83 -3.02
N LYS A 222 -29.07 14.21 -1.91
CA LYS A 222 -29.56 15.58 -1.72
C LYS A 222 -28.40 16.55 -1.44
N ASN A 223 -28.68 17.83 -1.59
CA ASN A 223 -27.80 18.94 -1.19
C ASN A 223 -26.44 18.97 -1.92
N GLY A 224 -26.41 18.55 -3.19
CA GLY A 224 -25.19 18.54 -3.98
C GLY A 224 -24.10 17.65 -3.37
N ARG A 225 -24.46 16.54 -2.73
CA ARG A 225 -23.47 15.57 -2.28
C ARG A 225 -23.02 14.70 -3.45
N TYR A 226 -21.80 14.21 -3.38
CA TYR A 226 -21.29 13.24 -4.34
C TYR A 226 -22.09 11.95 -4.30
N VAL A 227 -22.17 11.30 -5.47
CA VAL A 227 -22.61 9.92 -5.61
C VAL A 227 -21.51 9.00 -5.09
N THR A 228 -21.88 7.78 -4.75
CA THR A 228 -21.00 6.77 -4.17
C THR A 228 -20.62 5.70 -5.18
N VAL A 229 -19.67 4.86 -4.78
CA VAL A 229 -19.36 3.63 -5.50
C VAL A 229 -20.15 2.52 -4.83
N SER A 230 -20.95 1.80 -5.61
CA SER A 230 -21.63 0.61 -5.15
C SER A 230 -21.33 -0.55 -6.08
N ILE A 231 -20.76 -1.61 -5.53
CA ILE A 231 -20.17 -2.72 -6.30
C ILE A 231 -21.05 -3.95 -6.08
N PRO A 232 -21.81 -4.39 -7.10
CA PRO A 232 -22.61 -5.60 -7.01
C PRO A 232 -21.71 -6.83 -7.10
N CYS A 233 -21.99 -7.81 -6.25
CA CYS A 233 -21.43 -9.15 -6.28
C CYS A 233 -22.54 -10.19 -6.28
N VAL A 234 -22.28 -11.34 -6.90
CA VAL A 234 -23.17 -12.50 -6.86
C VAL A 234 -22.92 -13.31 -5.60
N ARG A 235 -23.95 -14.00 -5.11
CA ARG A 235 -23.81 -14.89 -3.97
C ARG A 235 -23.04 -16.16 -4.32
N ARG A 236 -22.21 -16.62 -3.40
CA ARG A 236 -21.40 -17.83 -3.55
C ARG A 236 -22.20 -19.12 -3.74
N ASP A 237 -23.39 -19.20 -3.14
CA ASP A 237 -24.28 -20.37 -3.21
C ASP A 237 -24.98 -20.55 -4.56
N HIS A 238 -24.82 -19.61 -5.49
CA HIS A 238 -25.30 -19.74 -6.86
C HIS A 238 -24.33 -20.57 -7.74
N PHE A 239 -23.13 -20.89 -7.24
CA PHE A 239 -22.08 -21.54 -8.02
C PHE A 239 -21.56 -22.81 -7.33
N THR A 240 -21.12 -23.76 -8.15
CA THR A 240 -20.41 -24.95 -7.67
C THR A 240 -18.96 -24.60 -7.31
N ASP A 241 -18.33 -25.43 -6.48
CA ASP A 241 -16.91 -25.27 -6.13
C ASP A 241 -16.01 -25.33 -7.36
N ALA A 242 -16.35 -26.21 -8.33
CA ALA A 242 -15.62 -26.34 -9.59
C ALA A 242 -15.71 -25.06 -10.44
N PHE A 243 -16.88 -24.43 -10.51
CA PHE A 243 -17.04 -23.15 -11.21
C PHE A 243 -16.20 -22.06 -10.54
N MET A 244 -16.26 -21.98 -9.21
CA MET A 244 -15.51 -20.96 -8.47
C MET A 244 -13.99 -21.14 -8.64
N ALA A 245 -13.49 -22.36 -8.54
CA ALA A 245 -12.07 -22.65 -8.73
C ALA A 245 -11.57 -22.32 -10.15
N ALA A 246 -12.43 -22.44 -11.17
CA ALA A 246 -12.05 -22.17 -12.55
C ALA A 246 -12.18 -20.68 -12.94
N ASN A 247 -13.12 -19.95 -12.32
CA ASN A 247 -13.57 -18.66 -12.85
C ASN A 247 -13.29 -17.47 -11.91
N THR A 248 -12.86 -17.72 -10.66
CA THR A 248 -12.57 -16.66 -9.71
C THR A 248 -11.13 -16.72 -9.19
N THR A 249 -10.67 -15.60 -8.63
CA THR A 249 -9.37 -15.50 -7.96
C THR A 249 -9.58 -15.23 -6.48
N THR A 250 -8.84 -15.92 -5.62
CA THR A 250 -8.77 -15.59 -4.19
C THR A 250 -7.77 -14.46 -3.98
N PRO A 251 -8.19 -13.26 -3.53
CA PRO A 251 -7.27 -12.14 -3.35
C PRO A 251 -6.27 -12.41 -2.22
N THR A 252 -4.99 -12.19 -2.51
CA THR A 252 -3.89 -12.31 -1.53
C THR A 252 -3.34 -10.95 -1.08
N GLY A 253 -3.82 -9.87 -1.70
CA GLY A 253 -3.31 -8.53 -1.51
C GLY A 253 -2.44 -8.02 -2.65
N SER A 254 -2.47 -6.72 -2.89
CA SER A 254 -1.62 -6.07 -3.88
C SER A 254 -0.20 -5.83 -3.38
N ALA A 255 0.75 -5.78 -4.31
CA ALA A 255 2.12 -5.38 -4.02
C ALA A 255 2.18 -3.96 -3.43
N TRP A 256 1.37 -3.04 -3.96
CA TRP A 256 1.31 -1.64 -3.51
C TRP A 256 0.95 -1.52 -2.03
N VAL A 257 -0.14 -2.18 -1.59
CA VAL A 257 -0.53 -2.16 -0.17
C VAL A 257 0.52 -2.85 0.70
N THR A 258 1.11 -3.94 0.21
CA THR A 258 2.15 -4.68 0.92
C THR A 258 3.39 -3.82 1.18
N THR A 259 3.85 -3.06 0.18
CA THR A 259 4.94 -2.10 0.33
C THR A 259 4.59 -1.03 1.37
N ARG A 260 3.39 -0.42 1.30
CA ARG A 260 2.96 0.59 2.29
C ARG A 260 2.91 0.05 3.71
N LEU A 261 2.38 -1.16 3.89
CA LEU A 261 2.37 -1.81 5.20
C LEU A 261 3.77 -2.02 5.75
N LYS A 262 4.69 -2.50 4.91
CA LYS A 262 6.08 -2.72 5.30
C LYS A 262 6.77 -1.42 5.70
N ASP A 263 6.60 -0.37 4.90
CA ASP A 263 7.27 0.92 5.12
C ASP A 263 6.76 1.65 6.37
N GLU A 264 5.45 1.61 6.64
CA GLU A 264 4.84 2.40 7.73
C GLU A 264 4.65 1.60 9.03
N PHE A 265 4.47 0.28 8.95
CA PHE A 265 4.09 -0.55 10.10
C PHE A 265 4.97 -1.80 10.29
N GLY A 266 5.78 -2.16 9.28
CA GLY A 266 6.67 -3.30 9.34
C GLY A 266 7.67 -3.14 10.48
N ARG A 267 7.85 -4.21 11.26
CA ARG A 267 8.87 -4.24 12.33
C ARG A 267 10.04 -5.08 11.85
N ASP A 268 11.16 -4.43 11.57
CA ASP A 268 12.43 -5.16 11.38
C ASP A 268 12.81 -5.86 12.70
N GLU A 269 13.05 -7.17 12.63
CA GLU A 269 13.60 -7.99 13.72
C GLU A 269 14.87 -7.38 14.34
N SER A 270 15.58 -6.51 13.61
CA SER A 270 16.81 -5.84 14.04
C SER A 270 16.60 -4.76 15.12
N SER A 271 15.42 -4.14 15.19
CA SER A 271 15.16 -3.03 16.12
C SER A 271 15.23 -3.47 17.59
N GLY A 272 14.71 -4.67 17.89
CA GLY A 272 14.83 -5.27 19.22
C GLY A 272 16.28 -5.56 19.60
N PHE A 273 17.07 -6.08 18.65
CA PHE A 273 18.50 -6.37 18.87
C PHE A 273 19.34 -5.11 19.11
N VAL A 274 19.09 -4.02 18.37
CA VAL A 274 19.83 -2.75 18.56
C VAL A 274 19.54 -2.16 19.94
N VAL A 275 18.29 -2.19 20.39
CA VAL A 275 17.93 -1.71 21.74
C VAL A 275 18.59 -2.57 22.83
N ILE A 276 18.59 -3.89 22.68
CA ILE A 276 19.25 -4.82 23.61
C ILE A 276 20.77 -4.56 23.66
N ILE A 277 21.41 -4.37 22.51
CA ILE A 277 22.86 -4.05 22.43
C ILE A 277 23.16 -2.73 23.15
N LEU A 278 22.35 -1.69 22.96
CA LEU A 278 22.54 -0.41 23.66
C LEU A 278 22.37 -0.54 25.18
N VAL A 279 21.41 -1.35 25.65
CA VAL A 279 21.24 -1.65 27.09
C VAL A 279 22.46 -2.41 27.64
N ILE A 280 22.97 -3.40 26.91
CA ILE A 280 24.16 -4.15 27.35
C ILE A 280 25.39 -3.22 27.42
N LEU A 281 25.60 -2.39 26.39
CA LEU A 281 26.74 -1.46 26.35
C LEU A 281 26.69 -0.43 27.49
N THR A 282 25.51 0.09 27.83
CA THR A 282 25.36 1.03 28.95
C THR A 282 25.64 0.37 30.30
N VAL A 283 25.15 -0.85 30.53
CA VAL A 283 25.46 -1.61 31.76
C VAL A 283 26.95 -1.90 31.88
N VAL A 284 27.61 -2.33 30.80
CA VAL A 284 29.07 -2.59 30.79
C VAL A 284 29.86 -1.31 31.06
N ALA A 285 29.46 -0.17 30.49
CA ALA A 285 30.11 1.11 30.73
C ALA A 285 29.98 1.55 32.20
N LEU A 286 28.81 1.37 32.82
CA LEU A 286 28.59 1.71 34.23
C LEU A 286 29.40 0.82 35.17
N VAL A 287 29.44 -0.49 34.91
CA VAL A 287 30.26 -1.43 35.69
C VAL A 287 31.75 -1.13 35.53
N GLY A 288 32.20 -0.84 34.29
CA GLY A 288 33.58 -0.46 34.00
C GLY A 288 33.99 0.84 34.68
N ALA A 289 33.13 1.87 34.65
CA ALA A 289 33.37 3.13 35.34
C ALA A 289 33.41 2.96 36.88
N GLY A 290 32.52 2.14 37.42
CA GLY A 290 32.50 1.78 38.85
C GLY A 290 33.78 1.05 39.28
N TRP A 291 34.23 0.07 38.49
CA TRP A 291 35.48 -0.66 38.73
C TRP A 291 36.71 0.25 38.65
N PHE A 292 36.77 1.11 37.63
CA PHE A 292 37.86 2.06 37.44
C PHE A 292 37.91 3.10 38.58
N GLY A 293 36.75 3.60 39.01
CA GLY A 293 36.63 4.50 40.16
C GLY A 293 37.07 3.83 41.47
N TYR A 294 36.65 2.58 41.70
CA TYR A 294 37.06 1.80 42.87
C TYR A 294 38.57 1.56 42.90
N ARG A 295 39.16 1.18 41.76
CA ARG A 295 40.60 0.91 41.64
C ARG A 295 41.44 2.18 41.85
N ARG A 296 41.02 3.33 41.29
CA ARG A 296 41.67 4.62 41.54
C ARG A 296 41.58 5.06 42.99
N ARG A 297 40.44 4.80 43.65
CA ARG A 297 40.23 5.15 45.06
C ARG A 297 41.10 4.28 45.98
N ALA A 298 41.26 2.99 45.66
CA ALA A 298 42.18 2.09 46.35
C ALA A 298 43.64 2.53 46.20
N GLU A 299 44.07 2.95 45.01
CA GLU A 299 45.42 3.48 44.76
C GLU A 299 45.69 4.81 45.50
N PHE A 300 44.69 5.69 45.58
CA PHE A 300 44.78 6.94 46.35
C PHE A 300 44.88 6.70 47.87
N LEU A 301 44.17 5.70 48.38
CA LEU A 301 44.24 5.33 49.80
C LEU A 301 45.57 4.62 50.13
N ALA A 302 46.10 3.79 49.23
CA ALA A 302 47.42 3.18 49.38
C ALA A 302 48.56 4.24 49.42
N LYS A 303 48.45 5.32 48.64
CA LYS A 303 49.40 6.46 48.67
C LYS A 303 49.29 7.33 49.93
N ARG A 304 48.19 7.28 50.69
CA ARG A 304 47.99 8.08 51.90
C ARG A 304 48.56 7.43 53.17
N SER A 305 48.88 6.14 53.10
CA SER A 305 49.35 5.34 54.25
C SER A 305 50.87 5.16 54.31
N GLY A 306 51.62 5.66 53.32
CA GLY A 306 53.07 5.52 53.26
C GLY A 306 53.77 6.87 53.14
N GLY A 307 54.21 7.45 54.25
CA GLY A 307 55.06 8.64 54.24
C GLY A 307 55.48 9.14 55.62
N LEU A 308 56.58 8.60 56.16
CA LEU A 308 57.48 9.30 57.08
C LEU A 308 58.86 9.40 56.39
N GLN A 309 59.36 10.64 56.30
CA GLN A 309 60.59 11.20 55.68
C GLN A 309 61.92 10.62 56.27
N PRO A 310 63.16 11.07 55.89
CA PRO A 310 63.59 12.16 54.97
C PRO A 310 64.80 11.89 54.01
N GLU A 311 64.93 12.79 53.02
CA GLU A 311 66.14 13.55 52.58
C GLU A 311 67.41 12.83 52.04
N GLU A 312 67.75 12.99 50.76
CA GLU A 312 68.71 13.99 50.20
C GLU A 312 69.41 13.52 48.89
N VAL A 313 69.81 14.52 48.08
CA VAL A 313 70.88 14.56 47.05
C VAL A 313 70.51 14.27 45.57
N ARG A 314 70.59 15.35 44.77
CA ARG A 314 70.79 15.39 43.28
C ARG A 314 72.31 15.22 43.00
N PRO A 315 72.82 14.77 41.81
CA PRO A 315 72.45 15.32 40.51
C PRO A 315 72.68 14.46 39.21
N THR A 316 72.15 14.98 38.08
CA THR A 316 72.63 14.96 36.67
C THR A 316 72.66 13.71 35.73
N ILE A 317 72.18 13.97 34.49
CA ILE A 317 72.75 13.65 33.14
C ILE A 317 72.22 12.44 32.32
N VAL A 318 71.45 12.80 31.25
CA VAL A 318 71.63 12.48 29.80
C VAL A 318 70.89 11.32 29.08
N THR A 319 70.17 11.75 28.01
CA THR A 319 69.69 11.15 26.72
C THR A 319 68.66 10.00 26.61
N SER A 320 67.52 10.36 25.99
CA SER A 320 66.87 9.86 24.72
C SER A 320 66.59 8.36 24.50
N PRO A 321 65.62 7.93 23.63
CA PRO A 321 64.97 8.69 22.53
C PRO A 321 63.45 8.49 22.29
N SER A 322 62.89 9.36 21.42
CA SER A 322 61.84 9.10 20.38
C SER A 322 60.41 8.72 20.84
N VAL A 323 59.28 9.16 20.25
CA VAL A 323 58.90 9.60 18.89
C VAL A 323 57.73 10.62 19.03
N LEU A 324 57.83 11.77 18.36
CA LEU A 324 56.70 12.69 18.16
C LEU A 324 55.87 12.21 16.96
N HIS A 325 54.61 11.84 17.18
CA HIS A 325 53.67 11.63 16.08
C HIS A 325 53.08 12.98 15.66
N ARG A 326 53.29 13.26 14.38
CA ARG A 326 52.97 14.48 13.65
C ARG A 326 51.46 14.63 13.49
N SER A 327 50.91 15.71 14.03
CA SER A 327 49.57 16.20 13.71
C SER A 327 49.56 16.74 12.27
N SER A 328 48.87 16.05 11.37
CA SER A 328 48.42 16.61 10.10
C SER A 328 46.96 17.04 10.23
N ILE A 329 46.76 18.34 10.34
CA ILE A 329 45.48 19.00 10.06
C ILE A 329 45.24 18.81 8.57
N SER A 330 44.27 17.98 8.17
CA SER A 330 43.84 17.92 6.78
C SER A 330 42.83 19.04 6.53
N SER A 331 43.11 19.87 5.53
CA SER A 331 42.13 20.78 4.92
C SER A 331 40.93 20.00 4.39
N PRO A 332 39.76 20.65 4.22
CA PRO A 332 38.60 20.02 3.63
C PRO A 332 38.93 19.69 2.18
N THR A 333 39.10 18.41 1.90
CA THR A 333 39.16 17.89 0.54
C THR A 333 37.85 18.25 -0.14
N TYR A 334 37.92 19.09 -1.17
CA TYR A 334 36.85 19.22 -2.15
C TYR A 334 36.68 17.84 -2.78
N ASP A 335 35.66 17.11 -2.35
CA ASP A 335 35.40 15.77 -2.86
C ASP A 335 35.07 15.84 -4.36
N SER A 336 35.78 15.01 -5.13
CA SER A 336 35.57 14.85 -6.57
C SER A 336 34.11 14.49 -6.87
N PRO A 337 33.49 14.99 -7.96
CA PRO A 337 32.05 14.85 -8.23
C PRO A 337 31.52 13.41 -8.43
N GLY A 338 32.36 12.38 -8.26
CA GLY A 338 32.00 10.97 -8.42
C GLY A 338 32.20 10.08 -7.18
N SER A 339 32.44 10.65 -5.99
CA SER A 339 32.62 9.83 -4.78
C SER A 339 31.30 9.15 -4.35
N SER A 340 31.35 7.84 -4.07
CA SER A 340 30.23 7.03 -3.57
C SER A 340 29.51 7.64 -2.35
N LYS A 341 30.21 8.46 -1.54
CA LYS A 341 29.59 9.18 -0.42
C LYS A 341 28.62 10.26 -0.88
N THR A 342 28.99 11.04 -1.89
CA THR A 342 28.13 12.08 -2.47
C THR A 342 26.91 11.43 -3.10
N LEU A 343 27.08 10.32 -3.84
CA LEU A 343 25.98 9.55 -4.40
C LEU A 343 25.02 9.06 -3.30
N LYS A 344 25.53 8.49 -2.21
CA LYS A 344 24.69 8.06 -1.07
C LYS A 344 23.93 9.20 -0.41
N ILE A 345 24.54 10.38 -0.28
CA ILE A 345 23.89 11.59 0.25
C ILE A 345 22.77 12.04 -0.69
N LEU A 346 22.99 12.03 -2.01
CA LEU A 346 21.99 12.43 -3.00
C LEU A 346 20.85 11.40 -3.13
N LEU A 347 21.15 10.11 -3.01
CA LEU A 347 20.17 9.02 -2.95
C LEU A 347 19.29 9.08 -1.69
N GLY A 348 19.80 9.63 -0.58
CA GLY A 348 19.03 9.87 0.64
C GLY A 348 18.33 11.25 0.70
N SER A 349 18.56 12.14 -0.26
CA SER A 349 18.04 13.50 -0.21
C SER A 349 16.54 13.57 -0.52
N VAL A 350 15.75 13.99 0.45
CA VAL A 350 14.31 14.26 0.34
C VAL A 350 13.99 15.29 -0.75
N HIS A 351 14.93 16.19 -1.09
CA HIS A 351 14.73 17.24 -2.08
C HIS A 351 14.92 16.76 -3.53
N LEU A 352 15.49 15.57 -3.71
CA LEU A 352 15.68 14.91 -5.01
C LEU A 352 14.72 13.74 -5.19
N GLN A 353 14.02 13.30 -4.13
CA GLN A 353 12.93 12.33 -4.24
C GLN A 353 11.79 12.94 -5.09
N GLY A 354 11.43 12.27 -6.19
CA GLY A 354 10.45 12.75 -7.18
C GLY A 354 11.03 13.57 -8.35
N LYS A 355 12.33 13.90 -8.33
CA LYS A 355 13.05 14.52 -9.48
C LYS A 355 14.01 13.55 -10.17
N ARG A 356 14.02 12.28 -9.75
CA ARG A 356 14.86 11.23 -10.33
C ARG A 356 14.21 10.70 -11.59
N ILE A 357 15.02 10.52 -12.61
CA ILE A 357 14.59 9.91 -13.87
C ILE A 357 15.02 8.44 -13.81
N PRO A 358 14.07 7.49 -13.92
CA PRO A 358 14.41 6.08 -14.00
C PRO A 358 15.28 5.80 -15.23
N TYR A 359 16.28 4.93 -15.10
CA TYR A 359 17.21 4.64 -16.19
C TYR A 359 16.49 4.08 -17.42
N GLU A 360 15.53 3.19 -17.19
CA GLU A 360 14.67 2.55 -18.19
C GLU A 360 13.76 3.53 -18.97
N SER A 361 13.65 4.78 -18.52
CA SER A 361 12.88 5.82 -19.20
C SER A 361 13.70 6.73 -20.13
N LEU A 362 15.01 6.46 -20.23
CA LEU A 362 15.94 7.16 -21.12
C LEU A 362 16.24 6.30 -22.35
N GLU A 363 16.05 6.87 -23.54
CA GLU A 363 16.48 6.28 -24.80
C GLU A 363 17.78 6.96 -25.26
N PHE A 364 18.86 6.18 -25.37
CA PHE A 364 20.19 6.70 -25.71
C PHE A 364 20.32 6.89 -27.23
N ASP A 365 20.47 8.14 -27.69
CA ASP A 365 20.57 8.50 -29.11
C ASP A 365 22.01 8.33 -29.60
N ARG A 366 22.93 9.17 -29.08
CA ARG A 366 24.33 9.15 -29.52
C ARG A 366 25.31 9.67 -28.48
N VAL A 367 26.55 9.18 -28.55
CA VAL A 367 27.66 9.67 -27.71
C VAL A 367 28.05 11.09 -28.14
N LEU A 368 28.13 12.00 -27.17
CA LEU A 368 28.60 13.38 -27.33
C LEU A 368 30.08 13.54 -26.98
N SER A 369 30.60 12.80 -25.99
CA SER A 369 32.03 12.81 -25.66
C SER A 369 32.47 11.51 -24.98
N LYS A 370 33.74 11.14 -25.16
CA LYS A 370 34.38 10.02 -24.46
C LYS A 370 35.63 10.52 -23.73
N GLY A 371 35.78 10.16 -22.46
CA GLY A 371 36.93 10.53 -21.63
C GLY A 371 37.36 9.42 -20.68
N ALA A 372 38.45 9.64 -19.95
CA ALA A 372 39.03 8.66 -19.02
C ALA A 372 38.13 8.29 -17.82
N SER A 373 36.99 8.96 -17.65
CA SER A 373 36.06 8.74 -16.53
C SER A 373 34.63 8.44 -17.00
N GLY A 374 34.44 8.13 -18.29
CA GLY A 374 33.13 7.74 -18.82
C GLY A 374 32.78 8.32 -20.19
N GLU A 375 31.60 7.96 -20.65
CA GLU A 375 31.00 8.43 -21.90
C GLU A 375 29.81 9.35 -21.57
N VAL A 376 29.68 10.46 -22.30
CA VAL A 376 28.53 11.37 -22.19
C VAL A 376 27.63 11.14 -23.40
N TRP A 377 26.37 10.83 -23.15
CA TRP A 377 25.35 10.51 -24.14
C TRP A 377 24.28 11.59 -24.25
N LEU A 378 23.77 11.80 -25.46
CA LEU A 378 22.51 12.49 -25.69
C LEU A 378 21.37 11.48 -25.56
N CYS A 379 20.38 11.78 -24.74
CA CYS A 379 19.25 10.88 -24.51
C CYS A 379 17.92 11.59 -24.77
N GLU A 380 16.88 10.81 -25.05
CA GLU A 380 15.50 11.23 -25.11
C GLU A 380 14.75 10.70 -23.89
N TYR A 381 14.01 11.57 -23.20
CA TYR A 381 13.22 11.19 -22.02
C TYR A 381 11.75 11.09 -22.41
N ILE A 382 11.14 9.93 -22.17
CA ILE A 382 9.77 9.63 -22.53
C ILE A 382 8.83 10.49 -21.66
N GLY A 383 8.43 11.65 -22.17
CA GLY A 383 7.52 12.58 -21.47
C GLY A 383 7.84 14.07 -21.62
N GLN A 384 8.93 14.46 -22.28
CA GLN A 384 9.27 15.88 -22.49
C GLN A 384 9.91 16.15 -23.86
N LYS A 385 9.68 17.34 -24.45
CA LYS A 385 10.25 17.76 -25.76
C LYS A 385 11.73 18.19 -25.72
N SER A 386 12.40 18.08 -24.57
CA SER A 386 13.81 18.48 -24.39
C SER A 386 14.70 17.26 -24.22
N ARG A 387 15.82 17.20 -24.94
CA ARG A 387 16.80 16.09 -24.91
C ARG A 387 17.82 16.28 -23.77
N PRO A 388 17.76 15.51 -22.68
CA PRO A 388 18.79 15.56 -21.63
C PRO A 388 20.12 14.94 -22.10
N THR A 389 21.20 15.20 -21.34
CA THR A 389 22.50 14.54 -21.49
C THR A 389 22.81 13.71 -20.26
N ALA A 390 23.18 12.44 -20.43
CA ALA A 390 23.55 11.52 -19.36
C ALA A 390 25.05 11.17 -19.42
N GLN A 391 25.69 10.94 -18.27
CA GLN A 391 27.09 10.47 -18.21
C GLN A 391 27.13 9.05 -17.64
N GLU A 392 27.68 8.12 -18.41
CA GLU A 392 27.88 6.73 -18.05
C GLU A 392 29.33 6.52 -17.60
N LEU A 393 29.57 6.06 -16.37
CA LEU A 393 30.91 5.71 -15.90
C LEU A 393 31.28 4.28 -16.31
N VAL A 394 32.37 4.14 -17.06
CA VAL A 394 32.96 2.84 -17.40
C VAL A 394 33.76 2.32 -16.19
N GLN A 395 33.34 1.20 -15.60
CA GLN A 395 34.19 0.43 -14.68
C GLN A 395 34.82 -0.75 -15.44
N GLU A 396 36.16 -0.75 -15.50
CA GLU A 396 36.96 -1.79 -16.13
C GLU A 396 37.08 -2.99 -15.17
N LEU A 397 36.31 -4.05 -15.42
CA LEU A 397 36.37 -5.31 -14.67
C LEU A 397 37.47 -6.20 -15.27
N GLU A 398 38.69 -6.13 -14.72
CA GLU A 398 39.69 -7.19 -14.93
C GLU A 398 39.42 -8.38 -13.98
N GLY A 399 38.62 -9.34 -14.48
CA GLY A 399 38.76 -10.78 -14.27
C GLY A 399 38.61 -11.38 -12.87
N LYS A 400 37.45 -12.02 -12.60
CA LYS A 400 37.34 -13.44 -12.20
C LYS A 400 35.89 -13.90 -12.03
N ASP A 401 35.71 -15.19 -12.24
CA ASP A 401 34.48 -15.95 -12.52
C ASP A 401 33.28 -15.81 -11.56
N ALA A 402 32.12 -15.98 -12.20
CA ALA A 402 30.86 -16.56 -11.73
C ALA A 402 29.95 -15.80 -10.74
N ASP A 403 28.67 -15.83 -11.15
CA ASP A 403 27.42 -15.63 -10.41
C ASP A 403 26.86 -14.22 -10.21
N SER A 404 25.58 -14.17 -10.55
CA SER A 404 24.57 -13.12 -10.43
C SER A 404 24.82 -12.05 -9.37
N GLU A 405 24.89 -10.80 -9.82
CA GLU A 405 24.35 -9.66 -9.07
C GLU A 405 24.04 -8.51 -10.04
N GLU A 406 22.76 -8.13 -10.04
CA GLU A 406 22.16 -7.01 -10.77
C GLU A 406 22.61 -5.71 -10.08
N TYR A 407 23.44 -4.91 -10.76
CA TYR A 407 23.93 -3.64 -10.24
C TYR A 407 23.00 -2.48 -10.64
N GLU A 408 22.33 -1.87 -9.65
CA GLU A 408 21.67 -0.57 -9.78
C GLU A 408 22.71 0.56 -9.90
N GLY A 409 22.89 1.09 -11.11
CA GLY A 409 23.64 2.32 -11.37
C GLY A 409 22.71 3.53 -11.45
N GLY A 410 22.60 4.32 -10.38
CA GLY A 410 21.87 5.60 -10.39
C GLY A 410 22.76 6.77 -10.81
N PHE A 411 22.33 7.54 -11.82
CA PHE A 411 22.95 8.82 -12.23
C PHE A 411 21.99 10.00 -12.06
N ILE A 412 22.57 11.18 -11.81
CA ILE A 412 21.90 12.47 -11.53
C ILE A 412 21.44 13.13 -12.82
#